data_AF-A0A0D3IND2-F1
#
_entry.id   AF-A0A0D3IND2-F1
#
_cell.length_a   1.000
_cell.length_b   1.000
_cell.length_c   1.000
_cell.angle_alpha   90.00
_cell.angle_beta   90.00
_cell.angle_gamma   90.00
#
_symmetry.space_group_name_H-M   'P 1'
#
loop_
_entity.id
_entity.type
_entity.pdbx_description
1 polymer ?
#
loop_
_entity_poly.entity_id
_entity_poly.type
_entity_poly.pdbx_seq_one_letter_code
_entity_poly.pdbx_strand_id
1 'polypeptide(L)'
;TRSVSKIIDASYERAVSLLTEHRDKLTALAESLLEKEVIGSDDLIRVLGERPFSKSVDYDEFVNASWKRKLETADDAGEDAGGGGGGGSGGGGGEELPPAQAAA
;
A
#
# COMPACT_ATOMS: atom_id res chain seq x y z
N THR A 1 -30.86 15.98 0.98
CA THR A 1 -29.40 16.18 0.84
C THR A 1 -28.67 16.54 2.13
N ARG A 2 -29.31 17.07 3.18
CA ARG A 2 -28.63 17.53 4.43
C ARG A 2 -27.95 16.42 5.27
N SER A 3 -28.34 15.16 5.12
CA SER A 3 -27.81 14.03 5.88
C SER A 3 -26.40 13.63 5.45
N VAL A 4 -26.10 13.75 4.15
CA VAL A 4 -24.79 13.42 3.58
C VAL A 4 -23.74 14.42 4.06
N SER A 5 -24.08 15.71 4.07
CA SER A 5 -23.20 16.77 4.59
C SER A 5 -22.75 16.48 6.03
N LYS A 6 -23.68 16.07 6.92
CA LYS A 6 -23.34 15.72 8.30
C LYS A 6 -22.33 14.56 8.42
N ILE A 7 -22.40 13.57 7.52
CA ILE A 7 -21.46 12.45 7.50
C ILE A 7 -20.08 12.92 7.05
N ILE A 8 -20.03 13.81 6.05
CA ILE A 8 -18.79 14.40 5.56
C ILE A 8 -18.12 15.21 6.67
N ASP A 9 -18.88 16.11 7.31
CA ASP A 9 -18.37 16.97 8.39
C ASP A 9 -17.84 16.13 9.56
N ALA A 10 -18.60 15.13 10.01
CA ALA A 10 -18.16 14.23 11.09
C ALA A 10 -16.93 13.39 10.72
N SER A 11 -16.78 13.00 9.45
CA SER A 11 -15.60 12.25 8.98
C SER A 11 -14.38 13.16 8.90
N TYR A 12 -14.56 14.41 8.47
CA TYR A 12 -13.52 15.42 8.44
C TYR A 12 -13.00 15.74 9.85
N GLU A 13 -13.89 16.02 10.79
CA GLU A 13 -13.52 16.28 12.19
C GLU A 13 -12.78 15.10 12.81
N ARG A 14 -13.23 13.86 12.55
CA ARG A 14 -12.55 12.65 13.00
C ARG A 14 -11.15 12.53 12.41
N ALA A 15 -10.98 12.79 11.11
CA ALA A 15 -9.67 12.75 10.46
C ALA A 15 -8.73 13.80 11.05
N VAL A 16 -9.20 15.03 11.24
CA VAL A 16 -8.42 16.11 11.87
C VAL A 16 -8.02 15.73 13.29
N SER A 17 -8.94 15.19 14.09
CA SER A 17 -8.65 14.74 15.45
C SER A 17 -7.58 13.64 15.46
N LEU A 18 -7.74 12.61 14.62
CA LEU A 18 -6.80 11.49 14.53
C LEU A 18 -5.39 11.95 14.13
N LEU A 19 -5.29 12.81 13.11
CA LEU A 19 -4.02 13.37 12.64
C LEU A 19 -3.41 14.36 13.64
N THR A 20 -4.22 14.94 14.53
CA THR A 20 -3.75 15.84 15.59
C THR A 20 -3.27 15.05 16.81
N GLU A 21 -3.95 13.97 17.16
CA GLU A 21 -3.56 13.05 18.23
C GLU A 21 -2.23 12.34 17.92
N HIS A 22 -1.97 12.02 16.65
CA HIS A 22 -0.76 11.32 16.23
C HIS A 22 0.24 12.21 15.46
N ARG A 23 0.29 13.51 15.77
CA ARG A 23 1.21 14.48 15.13
C ARG A 23 2.66 14.03 15.12
N ASP A 24 3.16 13.48 16.22
CA ASP A 24 4.58 13.08 16.32
C ASP A 24 4.94 12.00 15.31
N LYS A 25 4.07 10.99 15.16
CA LYS A 25 4.23 9.91 14.18
C LYS A 25 4.11 10.43 12.74
N LEU A 26 3.22 11.40 12.50
CA LEU A 26 3.07 12.04 11.20
C LEU A 26 4.34 12.81 10.82
N THR A 27 4.93 13.55 11.77
CA THR A 27 6.20 14.27 11.57
C THR A 27 7.34 13.30 11.25
N ALA A 28 7.48 12.23 12.03
CA ALA A 28 8.52 11.22 11.78
C ALA A 28 8.39 10.53 10.41
N LEU A 29 7.15 10.31 9.95
CA LEU A 29 6.89 9.78 8.62
C LEU A 29 7.24 10.78 7.51
N ALA A 30 6.94 12.07 7.73
CA ALA A 30 7.32 13.13 6.79
C ALA A 30 8.85 13.29 6.70
N GLU A 31 9.56 13.21 7.81
CA GLU A 31 11.03 13.21 7.84
C GLU A 31 11.60 12.01 7.08
N SER A 32 11.05 10.82 7.28
CA SER A 32 11.48 9.62 6.54
C SER A 32 11.28 9.75 5.02
N LEU A 33 10.20 10.43 4.58
CA LEU A 33 9.94 10.70 3.16
C LEU A 33 10.87 11.77 2.57
N LEU A 34 11.41 12.68 3.39
CA LEU A 34 12.43 13.64 2.95
C LEU A 34 13.76 12.95 2.69
N GLU A 35 14.09 11.90 3.45
CA GLU A 35 15.31 11.12 3.27
C GLU A 35 15.20 10.10 2.13
N LYS A 36 14.03 9.46 1.99
CA LYS A 36 13.77 8.41 1.00
C LYS A 36 12.44 8.68 0.29
N GLU A 37 12.50 9.03 -1.00
CA GLU A 37 11.33 9.37 -1.81
C GLU A 37 10.28 8.25 -1.85
N VAL A 38 10.72 6.99 -1.76
CA VAL A 38 9.83 5.82 -1.73
C VAL A 38 10.07 5.00 -0.45
N ILE A 39 9.11 5.01 0.48
CA ILE A 39 9.15 4.19 1.71
C ILE A 39 8.45 2.84 1.53
N GLY A 40 8.97 1.80 2.19
CA GLY A 40 8.44 0.44 2.13
C GLY A 40 7.55 0.06 3.33
N SER A 41 7.12 -1.21 3.37
CA SER A 41 6.32 -1.77 4.48
C SER A 41 7.05 -1.69 5.81
N ASP A 42 8.33 -2.07 5.79
CA ASP A 42 9.16 -2.14 6.99
C ASP A 42 9.40 -0.74 7.57
N ASP A 43 9.52 0.27 6.69
CA ASP A 43 9.66 1.69 7.09
C ASP A 43 8.40 2.18 7.82
N LEU A 44 7.21 1.82 7.32
CA LEU A 44 5.94 2.16 7.98
C LEU A 44 5.80 1.49 9.34
N ILE A 45 6.20 0.21 9.47
CA ILE A 45 6.18 -0.50 10.75
C ILE A 45 7.17 0.13 11.74
N ARG A 46 8.36 0.54 11.28
CA ARG A 46 9.36 1.23 12.10
C ARG A 46 8.84 2.55 12.66
N VAL A 47 8.10 3.33 11.88
CA VAL A 47 7.61 4.66 12.28
C VAL A 47 6.29 4.59 13.06
N LEU A 48 5.33 3.78 12.60
CA LEU A 48 3.96 3.76 13.15
C LEU A 48 3.74 2.65 14.19
N GLY A 49 4.54 1.59 14.15
CA GLY A 49 4.40 0.36 14.92
C GLY A 49 3.65 -0.75 14.15
N GLU A 50 3.45 -1.88 14.80
CA GLU A 50 2.67 -2.99 14.24
C GLU A 50 1.19 -2.62 14.11
N ARG A 51 0.54 -3.16 13.07
CA ARG A 51 -0.88 -2.93 12.82
C ARG A 51 -1.72 -3.57 13.93
N PRO A 52 -2.57 -2.81 14.65
CA PRO A 52 -3.27 -3.31 15.85
C PRO A 52 -4.52 -4.16 15.54
N PHE A 53 -4.86 -4.36 14.26
CA PHE A 53 -6.04 -5.12 13.86
C PHE A 53 -5.64 -6.48 13.28
N SER A 54 -6.36 -7.53 13.68
CA SER A 54 -6.10 -8.92 13.25
C SER A 54 -5.90 -9.03 11.74
N LYS A 55 -4.82 -9.69 11.36
CA LYS A 55 -4.45 -9.98 9.98
C LYS A 55 -4.83 -11.41 9.67
N SER A 56 -5.41 -11.67 8.50
CA SER A 56 -5.26 -13.01 7.91
C SER A 56 -3.79 -13.16 7.50
N VAL A 57 -3.22 -14.35 7.67
CA VAL A 57 -1.83 -14.65 7.28
C VAL A 57 -1.59 -14.28 5.82
N ASP A 58 -2.59 -14.49 4.96
CA ASP A 58 -2.55 -14.17 3.52
C ASP A 58 -2.43 -12.66 3.22
N TYR A 59 -2.84 -11.78 4.14
CA TYR A 59 -2.85 -10.34 3.89
C TYR A 59 -1.44 -9.74 3.88
N ASP A 60 -0.58 -10.19 4.78
CA ASP A 60 0.79 -9.65 4.87
C ASP A 60 1.66 -10.08 3.70
N GLU A 61 1.56 -11.34 3.29
CA GLU A 61 2.27 -11.85 2.12
C GLU A 61 1.85 -11.10 0.85
N PHE A 62 0.55 -10.85 0.68
CA PHE A 62 0.02 -10.07 -0.44
C PHE A 62 0.53 -8.63 -0.45
N VAL A 63 0.45 -7.92 0.69
CA VAL A 63 0.86 -6.51 0.79
C VAL A 63 2.36 -6.37 0.54
N ASN A 64 3.17 -7.22 1.15
CA ASN A 64 4.63 -7.17 0.99
C ASN A 64 5.06 -7.52 -0.44
N ALA A 65 4.44 -8.51 -1.08
CA ALA A 65 4.72 -8.85 -2.48
C ALA A 65 4.31 -7.71 -3.44
N SER A 66 3.19 -7.04 -3.18
CA SER A 66 2.72 -5.91 -3.98
C SER A 66 3.68 -4.71 -3.91
N TRP A 67 4.20 -4.43 -2.70
CA TRP A 67 5.07 -3.28 -2.48
C TRP A 67 6.50 -3.53 -2.96
N LYS A 68 7.02 -4.75 -2.79
CA LYS A 68 8.35 -5.13 -3.30
C LYS A 68 8.47 -4.99 -4.82
N ARG A 69 7.45 -5.45 -5.56
CA ARG A 69 7.39 -5.27 -7.03
C ARG A 69 7.45 -3.81 -7.45
N LYS A 70 6.80 -2.93 -6.69
CA LYS A 70 6.68 -1.51 -7.05
C LYS A 70 7.96 -0.72 -6.75
N LEU A 71 8.69 -1.11 -5.71
CA LEU A 71 10.02 -0.57 -5.39
C LEU A 71 11.04 -0.92 -6.48
N GLU A 72 11.09 -2.18 -6.93
CA GLU A 72 12.02 -2.63 -7.99
C GLU A 72 11.80 -1.91 -9.33
N THR A 73 10.58 -1.46 -9.64
CA THR A 73 10.28 -0.72 -10.87
C THR A 73 10.56 0.80 -10.77
N ALA A 74 10.72 1.34 -9.56
CA ALA A 74 10.91 2.79 -9.36
C ALA A 74 12.37 3.23 -9.60
N ASP A 75 13.32 2.33 -9.40
CA ASP A 75 14.76 2.58 -9.61
C ASP A 75 15.16 2.66 -11.10
N ASP A 76 14.28 2.27 -12.04
CA ASP A 76 14.57 2.19 -13.48
C ASP A 76 14.08 3.42 -14.29
N ALA A 77 13.46 4.43 -13.65
CA ALA A 77 12.92 5.62 -14.33
C ALA A 77 13.95 6.75 -14.54
N GLY A 78 15.22 6.39 -14.67
CA GLY A 78 16.35 7.31 -14.62
C GLY A 78 17.41 7.15 -15.70
N GLU A 79 17.08 6.70 -16.92
CA GLU A 79 17.99 6.82 -18.08
C GLU A 79 17.24 7.20 -19.37
N ASP A 80 17.55 8.40 -19.87
CA ASP A 80 17.32 8.84 -21.25
C ASP A 80 18.35 8.16 -22.17
N ALA A 81 17.89 7.31 -23.09
CA ALA A 81 18.35 7.26 -24.48
C ALA A 81 17.47 6.30 -25.31
N GLY A 82 17.05 6.74 -26.49
CA GLY A 82 16.10 6.02 -27.35
C GLY A 82 16.61 4.72 -27.99
N GLY A 83 15.67 3.99 -28.61
CA GLY A 83 15.96 2.83 -29.45
C GLY A 83 14.82 1.83 -29.40
N GLY A 84 14.17 1.59 -30.53
CA GLY A 84 12.89 0.88 -30.59
C GLY A 84 12.96 -0.64 -30.65
N GLY A 85 11.76 -1.22 -30.76
CA GLY A 85 11.52 -2.39 -31.60
C GLY A 85 11.27 -3.73 -30.89
N GLY A 86 10.05 -4.24 -31.09
CA GLY A 86 9.69 -5.66 -31.09
C GLY A 86 9.60 -6.33 -29.71
N GLY A 87 8.64 -7.20 -29.39
CA GLY A 87 7.65 -7.90 -30.20
C GLY A 87 7.42 -9.29 -29.59
N GLY A 88 6.15 -9.65 -29.34
CA GLY A 88 5.69 -11.02 -29.02
C GLY A 88 6.07 -11.55 -27.62
N SER A 89 5.41 -12.55 -27.02
CA SER A 89 4.31 -13.43 -27.41
C SER A 89 3.96 -14.35 -26.21
N GLY A 90 2.68 -14.71 -26.04
CA GLY A 90 2.18 -15.92 -25.34
C GLY A 90 2.31 -15.94 -23.81
N GLY A 91 1.42 -16.51 -22.99
CA GLY A 91 0.22 -17.35 -23.08
C GLY A 91 -0.26 -17.49 -21.62
N GLY A 92 -1.55 -17.45 -21.29
CA GLY A 92 -2.48 -18.58 -21.43
C GLY A 92 -2.43 -19.52 -20.20
N GLY A 93 -3.47 -19.45 -19.34
CA GLY A 93 -3.74 -20.37 -18.22
C GLY A 93 -4.40 -19.60 -17.08
N GLY A 94 -5.73 -19.55 -16.93
CA GLY A 94 -6.65 -20.68 -16.83
C GLY A 94 -6.95 -20.89 -15.34
N GLU A 95 -8.10 -20.42 -14.89
CA GLU A 95 -8.64 -20.61 -13.54
C GLU A 95 -8.58 -22.08 -13.10
N GLU A 96 -8.05 -22.34 -11.89
CA GLU A 96 -8.62 -23.36 -11.00
C GLU A 96 -8.53 -22.86 -9.55
N LEU A 97 -9.69 -22.47 -9.01
CA LEU A 97 -9.91 -22.26 -7.58
C LEU A 97 -9.84 -23.63 -6.89
N PRO A 98 -9.09 -23.81 -5.79
CA PRO A 98 -9.09 -25.08 -5.07
C PRO A 98 -10.48 -25.37 -4.49
N PRO A 99 -10.97 -26.63 -4.56
CA PRO A 99 -12.27 -26.99 -4.04
C PRO A 99 -12.31 -26.79 -2.52
N ALA A 100 -13.34 -26.07 -2.08
CA ALA A 100 -13.68 -25.90 -0.67
C ALA A 100 -13.73 -27.28 0.00
N GLN A 101 -12.74 -27.58 0.85
CA GLN A 101 -12.74 -28.81 1.60
C GLN A 101 -13.92 -28.78 2.58
N ALA A 102 -14.80 -29.77 2.38
CA ALA A 102 -15.94 -30.07 3.21
C ALA A 102 -15.50 -30.30 4.66
N ALA A 103 -16.07 -29.52 5.58
CA ALA A 103 -16.08 -29.85 6.99
C ALA A 103 -17.09 -30.99 7.21
N ALA A 104 -16.58 -32.12 7.72
CA ALA A 104 -17.35 -33.16 8.38
C ALA A 104 -17.66 -32.76 9.83
#